data_AF-A0AAF3ECY6-F1
#
_entry.id   AF-A0AAF3ECY6-F1
#
_cell.length_a   1.000
_cell.length_b   1.000
_cell.length_c   1.000
_cell.angle_alpha   90.00
_cell.angle_beta   90.00
_cell.angle_gamma   90.00
#
_symmetry.space_group_name_H-M   'P 1'
#
loop_
_entity.id
_entity.type
_entity.pdbx_description
1 polymer ?
#
loop_
_entity_poly.entity_id
_entity_poly.type
_entity_poly.pdbx_seq_one_letter_code
_entity_poly.pdbx_strand_id
1 'polypeptide(L)'
;MQEDASDELNNFEDGQRSPGNDDLLGNPQSSQNVTGICEMCQNYETNLTIMQDGERKLKEELKAMKELADRYQNELSAERDYRREMEKRMTEEAEIVDGKAKEILANHERLQQSLALLTEKYNQLLKRHQEKGNRMKEKLDKLSQKHLDTANKYLVLLGVNRTKAREMRDEVISLPDDQMELQLQCLTNREQLIEARAALEYTEREKSDEITMLRAQLMEETTAREAMEKEFGAQISDLQTELTIRMDSVQTAEQQKRQIGDLQASISELEAQVQQVLSERNAVEQTAQNYKARCSSLQQELDTCEQVQKDFVKLSQSLQIQLEKIRQSEQEVRWQFDEDVDQCQECSSQLPKGKPKPHCRHCGRIFCGKCLEQSVHAGPTRRLASVCPVCHTLLNRESAPFFSKD
;
A
#
# COMPACT_ATOMS: atom_id res chain seq x y z
N MET A 1 30.50 14.41 -14.83
CA MET A 1 31.10 14.96 -13.59
C MET A 1 31.64 13.76 -12.84
N GLN A 2 32.97 13.68 -12.75
CA GLN A 2 33.74 12.78 -11.86
C GLN A 2 33.23 12.98 -10.41
N GLU A 3 33.32 12.04 -9.45
CA GLU A 3 34.49 11.31 -8.93
C GLU A 3 33.98 10.35 -7.80
N ASP A 4 34.72 9.24 -7.56
CA ASP A 4 34.88 8.44 -6.32
C ASP A 4 33.66 7.78 -5.62
N ALA A 5 33.73 6.58 -5.03
CA ALA A 5 34.84 5.92 -4.34
C ALA A 5 34.78 4.38 -4.36
N SER A 6 35.98 3.81 -4.23
CA SER A 6 36.37 2.40 -4.05
C SER A 6 36.22 1.93 -2.58
N ASP A 7 36.60 0.67 -2.33
CA ASP A 7 36.76 -0.04 -1.04
C ASP A 7 35.53 -0.89 -0.66
N GLU A 8 35.59 -2.19 -0.30
CA GLU A 8 36.64 -3.02 0.29
C GLU A 8 36.17 -4.49 0.17
N LEU A 9 36.89 -5.39 -0.52
CA LEU A 9 36.74 -6.86 -0.36
C LEU A 9 38.08 -7.54 -0.67
N ASN A 10 38.85 -7.78 0.39
CA ASN A 10 39.97 -8.73 0.39
C ASN A 10 39.96 -9.45 1.74
N ASN A 11 39.80 -10.77 1.69
CA ASN A 11 40.51 -11.75 2.55
C ASN A 11 39.80 -13.10 2.45
N PHE A 12 40.45 -14.06 1.79
CA PHE A 12 40.55 -15.44 2.26
C PHE A 12 41.74 -16.07 1.52
N GLU A 13 42.90 -16.03 2.17
CA GLU A 13 44.10 -16.75 1.75
C GLU A 13 43.98 -18.23 2.14
N ASP A 14 44.36 -19.08 1.19
CA ASP A 14 44.65 -20.50 1.34
C ASP A 14 45.77 -20.75 2.37
N GLY A 15 45.56 -21.75 3.23
CA GLY A 15 46.53 -22.18 4.24
C GLY A 15 46.48 -23.69 4.46
N GLN A 16 46.94 -24.46 3.47
CA GLN A 16 47.26 -25.87 3.64
C GLN A 16 48.44 -26.01 4.64
N ARG A 17 48.21 -26.70 5.77
CA ARG A 17 49.28 -27.23 6.64
C ARG A 17 49.15 -28.75 6.73
N SER A 18 50.12 -29.45 6.16
CA SER A 18 50.44 -30.84 6.46
C SER A 18 51.07 -30.95 7.85
N PRO A 19 50.90 -32.07 8.57
CA PRO A 19 51.85 -32.50 9.60
C PRO A 19 52.73 -33.63 9.06
N GLY A 20 54.03 -33.47 9.30
CA GLY A 20 55.07 -34.44 8.95
C GLY A 20 55.14 -35.62 9.91
N ASN A 21 55.73 -36.70 9.40
CA ASN A 21 56.25 -37.83 10.15
C ASN A 21 57.50 -37.40 10.95
N ASP A 22 57.63 -37.91 12.17
CA ASP A 22 58.92 -38.36 12.71
C ASP A 22 58.70 -39.42 13.81
N ASP A 23 59.55 -40.44 13.75
CA ASP A 23 59.61 -41.64 14.59
C ASP A 23 59.86 -41.34 16.09
N LEU A 24 59.47 -42.27 16.98
CA LEU A 24 60.34 -42.79 18.04
C LEU A 24 59.73 -44.02 18.74
N LEU A 25 60.53 -45.08 18.75
CA LEU A 25 60.38 -46.37 19.43
C LEU A 25 60.37 -46.23 20.96
N GLY A 26 59.48 -47.00 21.62
CA GLY A 26 59.47 -47.21 23.08
C GLY A 26 58.83 -48.56 23.43
N ASN A 27 59.66 -49.47 23.95
CA ASN A 27 59.48 -50.92 24.16
C ASN A 27 58.34 -51.32 25.15
N PRO A 28 57.87 -52.58 25.14
CA PRO A 28 56.72 -53.05 25.92
C PRO A 28 57.16 -53.57 27.30
N GLN A 29 56.28 -53.44 28.30
CA GLN A 29 56.34 -54.26 29.51
C GLN A 29 54.98 -54.87 29.81
N SER A 30 54.98 -56.19 29.69
CA SER A 30 53.98 -57.15 30.13
C SER A 30 53.79 -57.13 31.64
N SER A 31 52.53 -57.15 32.08
CA SER A 31 52.13 -57.62 33.42
C SER A 31 50.81 -58.38 33.28
N GLN A 32 50.89 -59.70 33.37
CA GLN A 32 49.77 -60.64 33.36
C GLN A 32 48.87 -60.45 34.60
N ASN A 33 47.55 -60.50 34.45
CA ASN A 33 46.72 -61.41 35.26
C ASN A 33 45.25 -61.54 34.79
N VAL A 34 44.96 -62.72 34.24
CA VAL A 34 43.80 -63.60 34.43
C VAL A 34 42.48 -62.96 34.92
N THR A 35 41.61 -62.65 33.96
CA THR A 35 40.19 -63.05 33.98
C THR A 35 39.91 -63.73 32.64
N GLY A 36 39.11 -64.80 32.63
CA GLY A 36 38.89 -65.65 31.45
C GLY A 36 38.09 -64.96 30.34
N ILE A 37 38.72 -64.05 29.60
CA ILE A 37 38.18 -63.39 28.43
C ILE A 37 39.28 -63.39 27.36
N CYS A 38 38.97 -63.88 26.16
CA CYS A 38 39.92 -63.96 25.05
C CYS A 38 40.39 -62.55 24.66
N GLU A 39 41.70 -62.27 24.76
CA GLU A 39 42.30 -60.96 24.44
C GLU A 39 41.99 -60.49 23.00
N MET A 40 41.89 -61.43 22.05
CA MET A 40 41.45 -61.13 20.68
C MET A 40 39.99 -60.67 20.66
N CYS A 41 39.10 -61.33 21.40
CA CYS A 41 37.68 -60.93 21.49
C CYS A 41 37.53 -59.56 22.15
N GLN A 42 38.31 -59.26 23.19
CA GLN A 42 38.30 -57.94 23.84
C GLN A 42 38.81 -56.84 22.90
N ASN A 43 39.84 -57.11 22.10
CA ASN A 43 40.31 -56.18 21.08
C ASN A 43 39.28 -55.97 19.95
N TYR A 44 38.58 -57.02 19.52
CA TYR A 44 37.48 -56.89 18.55
C TYR A 44 36.28 -56.14 19.12
N GLU A 45 35.92 -56.37 20.39
CA GLU A 45 34.86 -55.65 21.10
C GLU A 45 35.20 -54.17 21.29
N THR A 46 36.46 -53.87 21.62
CA THR A 46 36.98 -52.50 21.72
C THR A 46 36.96 -51.81 20.36
N ASN A 47 37.44 -52.47 19.30
CA ASN A 47 37.40 -51.93 17.93
C ASN A 47 35.96 -51.76 17.42
N LEU A 48 35.04 -52.69 17.74
CA LEU A 48 33.64 -52.57 17.40
C LEU A 48 32.99 -51.38 18.11
N THR A 49 33.31 -51.16 19.38
CA THR A 49 32.84 -50.00 20.16
C THR A 49 33.36 -48.71 19.56
N ILE A 50 34.65 -48.63 19.19
CA ILE A 50 35.24 -47.46 18.53
C ILE A 50 34.55 -47.17 17.19
N MET A 51 34.26 -48.22 16.39
CA MET A 51 33.57 -48.07 15.10
C MET A 51 32.10 -47.65 15.28
N GLN A 52 31.40 -48.20 16.27
CA GLN A 52 30.02 -47.79 16.61
C GLN A 52 29.97 -46.35 17.13
N ASP A 53 30.95 -45.94 17.95
CA ASP A 53 31.09 -44.57 18.41
C ASP A 53 31.44 -43.61 17.25
N GLY A 54 32.27 -44.05 16.31
CA GLY A 54 32.57 -43.33 15.08
C GLY A 54 31.33 -43.17 14.18
N GLU A 55 30.54 -44.23 14.02
CA GLU A 55 29.27 -44.20 13.28
C GLU A 55 28.25 -43.24 13.93
N ARG A 56 28.16 -43.26 15.27
CA ARG A 56 27.31 -42.33 16.02
C ARG A 56 27.74 -40.87 15.82
N LYS A 57 29.04 -40.57 15.93
CA LYS A 57 29.59 -39.23 15.68
C LYS A 57 29.30 -38.76 14.25
N LEU A 58 29.56 -39.60 13.24
CA LEU A 58 29.25 -39.29 11.84
C LEU A 58 27.76 -39.06 11.60
N LYS A 59 26.87 -39.81 12.26
CA LYS A 59 25.42 -39.57 12.19
C LYS A 59 25.02 -38.24 12.83
N GLU A 60 25.62 -37.88 13.96
CA GLU A 60 25.39 -36.60 14.63
C GLU A 60 25.90 -35.43 13.76
N GLU A 61 27.10 -35.54 13.19
CA GLU A 61 27.66 -34.57 12.25
C GLU A 61 26.79 -34.45 10.99
N LEU A 62 26.34 -35.56 10.40
CA LEU A 62 25.44 -35.55 9.25
C LEU A 62 24.11 -34.87 9.58
N LYS A 63 23.56 -35.09 10.79
CA LYS A 63 22.34 -34.43 11.24
C LYS A 63 22.55 -32.92 11.39
N ALA A 64 23.65 -32.51 12.04
CA ALA A 64 24.00 -31.10 12.19
C ALA A 64 24.21 -30.40 10.83
N MET A 65 24.85 -31.07 9.88
CA MET A 65 25.05 -30.56 8.52
C MET A 65 23.74 -30.45 7.74
N LYS A 66 22.80 -31.38 7.91
CA LYS A 66 21.45 -31.29 7.32
C LYS A 66 20.65 -30.12 7.91
N GLU A 67 20.64 -29.98 9.23
CA GLU A 67 19.97 -28.86 9.90
C GLU A 67 20.57 -27.50 9.51
N LEU A 68 21.89 -27.44 9.27
CA LEU A 68 22.55 -26.25 8.75
C LEU A 68 22.18 -25.98 7.29
N ALA A 69 22.13 -27.01 6.44
CA ALA A 69 21.71 -26.89 5.05
C ALA A 69 20.25 -26.42 4.94
N ASP A 70 19.35 -26.96 5.75
CA ASP A 70 17.94 -26.56 5.80
C ASP A 70 17.80 -25.09 6.25
N ARG A 71 18.60 -24.65 7.22
CA ARG A 71 18.65 -23.24 7.64
C ARG A 71 19.10 -22.33 6.52
N TYR A 72 20.22 -22.63 5.85
CA TYR A 72 20.69 -21.84 4.72
C TYR A 72 19.71 -21.84 3.54
N GLN A 73 19.02 -22.96 3.29
CA GLN A 73 17.99 -23.02 2.26
C GLN A 73 16.81 -22.11 2.59
N ASN A 74 16.37 -22.08 3.84
CA ASN A 74 15.31 -21.18 4.31
C ASN A 74 15.73 -19.72 4.22
N GLU A 75 16.93 -19.37 4.71
CA GLU A 75 17.47 -18.00 4.60
C GLU A 75 17.59 -17.55 3.14
N LEU A 76 18.08 -18.42 2.26
CA LEU A 76 18.18 -18.12 0.83
C LEU A 76 16.80 -17.93 0.19
N SER A 77 15.79 -18.70 0.59
CA SER A 77 14.42 -18.50 0.11
C SER A 77 13.83 -17.18 0.59
N ALA A 78 14.02 -16.84 1.86
CA ALA A 78 13.57 -15.57 2.43
C ALA A 78 14.24 -14.37 1.76
N GLU A 79 15.55 -14.44 1.50
CA GLU A 79 16.29 -13.41 0.78
C GLU A 79 15.81 -13.26 -0.68
N ARG A 80 15.47 -14.37 -1.35
CA ARG A 80 14.88 -14.33 -2.70
C ARG A 80 13.49 -13.71 -2.73
N ASP A 81 12.67 -13.97 -1.72
CA ASP A 81 11.34 -13.37 -1.58
C ASP A 81 11.48 -11.87 -1.26
N TYR A 82 12.40 -11.50 -0.37
CA TYR A 82 12.72 -10.11 -0.06
C TYR A 82 13.17 -9.33 -1.29
N ARG A 83 14.09 -9.90 -2.09
CA ARG A 83 14.53 -9.25 -3.35
C ARG A 83 13.40 -9.07 -4.34
N ARG A 84 12.54 -10.07 -4.52
CA ARG A 84 11.37 -9.96 -5.41
C ARG A 84 10.42 -8.85 -4.97
N GLU A 85 10.16 -8.75 -3.67
CA GLU A 85 9.32 -7.68 -3.11
C GLU A 85 9.97 -6.30 -3.29
N MET A 86 11.28 -6.20 -3.05
CA MET A 86 12.02 -4.95 -3.27
C MET A 86 12.05 -4.54 -4.74
N GLU A 87 12.30 -5.46 -5.67
CA GLU A 87 12.24 -5.21 -7.12
C GLU A 87 10.85 -4.73 -7.54
N LYS A 88 9.80 -5.39 -7.05
CA LYS A 88 8.42 -4.99 -7.31
C LYS A 88 8.16 -3.55 -6.83
N ARG A 89 8.53 -3.22 -5.59
CA ARG A 89 8.37 -1.86 -5.05
C ARG A 89 9.17 -0.84 -5.85
N MET A 90 10.39 -1.17 -6.25
CA MET A 90 11.22 -0.30 -7.09
C MET A 90 10.57 -0.05 -8.45
N THR A 91 9.97 -1.07 -9.06
CA THR A 91 9.24 -0.90 -10.33
C THR A 91 7.97 -0.06 -10.17
N GLU A 92 7.20 -0.28 -9.09
CA GLU A 92 5.99 0.50 -8.80
C GLU A 92 6.32 1.98 -8.53
N GLU A 93 7.33 2.27 -7.72
CA GLU A 93 7.83 3.63 -7.50
C GLU A 93 8.36 4.27 -8.78
N ALA A 94 9.10 3.52 -9.61
CA ALA A 94 9.59 4.02 -10.89
C ALA A 94 8.44 4.39 -11.84
N GLU A 95 7.38 3.59 -11.91
CA GLU A 95 6.18 3.88 -12.70
C GLU A 95 5.44 5.12 -12.18
N ILE A 96 5.32 5.28 -10.86
CA ILE A 96 4.72 6.46 -10.23
C ILE A 96 5.53 7.72 -10.56
N VAL A 97 6.86 7.65 -10.44
CA VAL A 97 7.74 8.78 -10.75
C VAL A 97 7.70 9.14 -12.23
N ASP A 98 7.71 8.14 -13.13
CA ASP A 98 7.57 8.36 -14.57
C ASP A 98 6.21 8.99 -14.92
N GLY A 99 5.13 8.52 -14.29
CA GLY A 99 3.79 9.12 -14.42
C GLY A 99 3.77 10.58 -13.99
N LYS A 100 4.33 10.90 -12.81
CA LYS A 100 4.45 12.28 -12.32
C LYS A 100 5.31 13.15 -13.24
N ALA A 101 6.43 12.62 -13.75
CA ALA A 101 7.31 13.33 -14.66
C ALA A 101 6.59 13.68 -15.97
N LYS A 102 5.84 12.74 -16.56
CA LYS A 102 5.02 12.97 -17.75
C LYS A 102 3.94 14.02 -17.51
N GLU A 103 3.28 13.99 -16.36
CA GLU A 103 2.28 14.99 -15.99
C GLU A 103 2.90 16.41 -15.87
N ILE A 104 4.04 16.51 -15.19
CA ILE A 104 4.79 17.78 -15.05
C ILE A 104 5.20 18.31 -16.43
N LEU A 105 5.71 17.46 -17.33
CA LEU A 105 6.07 17.86 -18.69
C LEU A 105 4.85 18.37 -19.47
N ALA A 106 3.73 17.66 -19.43
CA ALA A 106 2.51 18.08 -20.11
C ALA A 106 1.93 19.40 -19.56
N ASN A 107 2.08 19.63 -18.25
CA ASN A 107 1.72 20.90 -17.62
C ASN A 107 2.68 22.02 -18.02
N HIS A 108 3.98 21.74 -18.09
CA HIS A 108 4.99 22.70 -18.53
C HIS A 108 4.76 23.16 -19.97
N GLU A 109 4.48 22.22 -20.89
CA GLU A 109 4.15 22.55 -22.28
C GLU A 109 2.90 23.43 -22.40
N ARG A 110 1.84 23.12 -21.64
CA ARG A 110 0.62 23.95 -21.59
C ARG A 110 0.89 25.36 -21.06
N LEU A 111 1.70 25.49 -20.00
CA LEU A 111 2.09 26.78 -19.45
C LEU A 111 2.93 27.58 -20.45
N GLN A 112 3.87 26.93 -21.15
CA GLN A 112 4.70 27.56 -22.16
C GLN A 112 3.87 28.08 -23.34
N GLN A 113 2.89 27.30 -23.82
CA GLN A 113 1.95 27.75 -24.85
C GLN A 113 1.09 28.94 -24.39
N SER A 114 0.61 28.90 -23.14
CA SER A 114 -0.17 30.00 -22.56
C SER A 114 0.66 31.29 -22.46
N LEU A 115 1.92 31.18 -22.02
CA LEU A 115 2.85 32.30 -21.97
C LEU A 115 3.14 32.87 -23.36
N ALA A 116 3.37 32.02 -24.36
CA ALA A 116 3.60 32.46 -25.74
C ALA A 116 2.40 33.25 -26.29
N LEU A 117 1.17 32.74 -26.08
CA LEU A 117 -0.07 33.43 -26.45
C LEU A 117 -0.23 34.77 -25.71
N LEU A 118 0.12 34.82 -24.42
CA LEU A 118 0.04 36.05 -23.64
C LEU A 118 1.04 37.09 -24.12
N THR A 119 2.28 36.68 -24.44
CA THR A 119 3.29 37.55 -25.03
C THR A 119 2.85 38.10 -26.38
N GLU A 120 2.23 37.26 -27.23
CA GLU A 120 1.68 37.71 -28.50
C GLU A 120 0.58 38.74 -28.31
N LYS A 121 -0.40 38.47 -27.43
CA LYS A 121 -1.48 39.42 -27.11
C LYS A 121 -0.94 40.73 -26.56
N TYR A 122 0.05 40.67 -25.67
CA TYR A 122 0.70 41.86 -25.12
C TYR A 122 1.37 42.69 -26.21
N ASN A 123 2.12 42.07 -27.13
CA ASN A 123 2.76 42.75 -28.25
C ASN A 123 1.73 43.39 -29.20
N GLN A 124 0.61 42.72 -29.46
CA GLN A 124 -0.49 43.28 -30.26
C GLN A 124 -1.12 44.50 -29.57
N LEU A 125 -1.35 44.44 -28.26
CA LEU A 125 -1.85 45.58 -27.48
C LEU A 125 -0.88 46.75 -27.50
N LEU A 126 0.41 46.49 -27.30
CA LEU A 126 1.45 47.52 -27.35
C LEU A 126 1.46 48.23 -28.71
N LYS A 127 1.41 47.46 -29.81
CA LYS A 127 1.33 48.02 -31.17
C LYS A 127 0.09 48.88 -31.36
N ARG A 128 -1.10 48.40 -30.93
CA ARG A 128 -2.35 49.19 -31.00
C ARG A 128 -2.25 50.49 -30.22
N HIS A 129 -1.64 50.47 -29.04
CA HIS A 129 -1.46 51.68 -28.23
C HIS A 129 -0.46 52.65 -28.87
N GLN A 130 0.64 52.16 -29.44
CA GLN A 130 1.58 52.98 -30.20
C GLN A 130 0.91 53.63 -31.42
N GLU A 131 0.11 52.88 -32.19
CA GLU A 131 -0.64 53.41 -33.33
C GLU A 131 -1.67 54.46 -32.91
N LYS A 132 -2.35 54.28 -31.77
CA LYS A 132 -3.25 55.29 -31.22
C LYS A 132 -2.48 56.55 -30.80
N GLY A 133 -1.33 56.39 -30.16
CA GLY A 133 -0.44 57.49 -29.79
C GLY A 133 0.01 58.31 -31.00
N ASN A 134 0.45 57.63 -32.07
CA ASN A 134 0.86 58.28 -33.31
C ASN A 134 -0.31 59.03 -33.98
N ARG A 135 -1.50 58.42 -34.05
CA ARG A 135 -2.71 59.08 -34.57
C ARG A 135 -3.09 60.34 -33.78
N MET A 136 -2.98 60.29 -32.45
CA MET A 136 -3.25 61.46 -31.61
C MET A 136 -2.21 62.56 -31.82
N LYS A 137 -0.94 62.20 -31.98
CA LYS A 137 0.14 63.14 -32.29
C LYS A 137 -0.09 63.84 -33.63
N GLU A 138 -0.40 63.10 -34.68
CA GLU A 138 -0.73 63.69 -35.99
C GLU A 138 -1.94 64.63 -35.94
N LYS A 139 -2.98 64.28 -35.16
CA LYS A 139 -4.13 65.16 -34.96
C LYS A 139 -3.75 66.44 -34.24
N LEU A 140 -2.89 66.36 -33.23
CA LEU A 140 -2.40 67.52 -32.49
C LEU A 140 -1.61 68.45 -33.42
N ASP A 141 -0.72 67.90 -34.25
CA ASP A 141 0.07 68.68 -35.22
C ASP A 141 -0.84 69.39 -36.23
N LYS A 142 -1.84 68.67 -36.79
CA LYS A 142 -2.84 69.27 -37.69
C LYS A 142 -3.65 70.37 -37.02
N LEU A 143 -4.06 70.19 -35.75
CA LEU A 143 -4.82 71.19 -35.00
C LEU A 143 -3.98 72.43 -34.72
N SER A 144 -2.70 72.23 -34.33
CA SER A 144 -1.75 73.30 -34.10
C SER A 144 -1.54 74.14 -35.37
N GLN A 145 -1.39 73.49 -36.53
CA GLN A 145 -1.29 74.19 -37.82
C GLN A 145 -2.55 74.99 -38.14
N LYS A 146 -3.74 74.40 -38.00
CA LYS A 146 -5.01 75.11 -38.20
C LYS A 146 -5.16 76.30 -37.27
N HIS A 147 -4.73 76.17 -36.02
CA HIS A 147 -4.77 77.26 -35.05
C HIS A 147 -3.86 78.42 -35.49
N LEU A 148 -2.65 78.12 -35.98
CA LEU A 148 -1.73 79.11 -36.52
C LEU A 148 -2.33 79.83 -37.75
N ASP A 149 -2.89 79.07 -38.70
CA ASP A 149 -3.53 79.63 -39.89
C ASP A 149 -4.73 80.52 -39.52
N THR A 150 -5.51 80.11 -38.53
CA THR A 150 -6.66 80.86 -38.03
C THR A 150 -6.21 82.14 -37.34
N ALA A 151 -5.18 82.09 -36.50
CA ALA A 151 -4.59 83.27 -35.87
C ALA A 151 -4.11 84.30 -36.91
N ASN A 152 -3.48 83.82 -37.99
CA ASN A 152 -3.07 84.66 -39.11
C ASN A 152 -4.27 85.31 -39.83
N LYS A 153 -5.35 84.56 -40.07
CA LYS A 153 -6.59 85.10 -40.66
C LYS A 153 -7.26 86.13 -39.74
N TYR A 154 -7.30 85.89 -38.43
CA TYR A 154 -7.81 86.85 -37.45
C TYR A 154 -7.01 88.15 -37.44
N LEU A 155 -5.68 88.08 -37.56
CA LEU A 155 -4.80 89.25 -37.71
C LEU A 155 -5.17 90.10 -38.92
N VAL A 156 -5.47 89.47 -40.06
CA VAL A 156 -5.92 90.17 -41.28
C VAL A 156 -7.30 90.81 -41.07
N LEU A 157 -8.25 90.10 -40.45
CA LEU A 157 -9.62 90.57 -40.19
C LEU A 157 -9.71 91.67 -39.13
N LEU A 158 -8.81 91.71 -38.15
CA LEU A 158 -8.70 92.78 -37.16
C LEU A 158 -8.33 94.15 -37.78
N GLY A 159 -8.14 94.19 -39.10
CA GLY A 159 -8.14 95.44 -39.84
C GLY A 159 -6.79 96.13 -39.82
N VAL A 160 -5.69 95.36 -39.82
CA VAL A 160 -4.37 95.90 -40.22
C VAL A 160 -4.45 96.53 -41.63
N ASN A 161 -5.42 96.11 -42.46
CA ASN A 161 -5.81 96.74 -43.74
C ASN A 161 -6.92 97.82 -43.64
N ARG A 162 -7.08 98.50 -42.49
CA ARG A 162 -7.94 99.70 -42.36
C ARG A 162 -7.42 100.91 -43.14
N THR A 163 -6.18 100.83 -43.63
CA THR A 163 -5.53 101.84 -44.48
C THR A 163 -6.39 102.20 -45.68
N LYS A 164 -6.87 101.22 -46.46
CA LYS A 164 -7.70 101.49 -47.65
C LYS A 164 -9.04 102.16 -47.34
N ALA A 165 -9.70 101.75 -46.26
CA ALA A 165 -10.96 102.35 -45.81
C ALA A 165 -10.78 103.72 -45.11
N ARG A 166 -9.56 104.04 -44.66
CA ARG A 166 -9.21 105.37 -44.13
C ARG A 166 -8.84 106.31 -45.29
N GLU A 167 -8.04 105.83 -46.24
CA GLU A 167 -7.73 106.50 -47.51
C GLU A 167 -9.00 106.95 -48.25
N MET A 168 -9.98 106.06 -48.46
CA MET A 168 -11.25 106.41 -49.12
C MET A 168 -12.14 107.39 -48.33
N ARG A 169 -11.92 107.57 -47.02
CA ARG A 169 -12.68 108.54 -46.19
C ARG A 169 -12.00 109.90 -46.13
N ASP A 170 -10.67 109.93 -46.26
CA ASP A 170 -9.86 111.15 -46.20
C ASP A 170 -9.68 111.79 -47.59
N GLU A 171 -10.11 111.13 -48.67
CA GLU A 171 -10.19 111.69 -50.02
C GLU A 171 -11.17 112.88 -50.08
N VAL A 172 -10.69 114.02 -50.57
CA VAL A 172 -11.50 115.24 -50.74
C VAL A 172 -12.41 115.07 -51.95
N ILE A 173 -13.72 115.17 -51.74
CA ILE A 173 -14.73 115.08 -52.81
C ILE A 173 -14.66 116.37 -53.65
N SER A 174 -13.89 116.36 -54.74
CA SER A 174 -13.91 117.42 -55.76
C SER A 174 -14.99 117.11 -56.80
N LEU A 175 -16.00 117.97 -56.92
CA LEU A 175 -16.98 117.87 -58.01
C LEU A 175 -16.38 118.48 -59.29
N PRO A 176 -16.45 117.80 -60.44
CA PRO A 176 -15.91 118.31 -61.70
C PRO A 176 -16.59 119.61 -62.15
N ASP A 177 -15.80 120.55 -62.66
CA ASP A 177 -16.27 121.86 -63.15
C ASP A 177 -16.67 121.84 -64.65
N ASP A 178 -16.27 120.79 -65.40
CA ASP A 178 -16.53 120.61 -66.83
C ASP A 178 -17.30 119.32 -67.17
N GLN A 179 -18.12 119.36 -68.22
CA GLN A 179 -18.96 118.24 -68.66
C GLN A 179 -18.14 117.01 -69.10
N MET A 180 -16.96 117.23 -69.70
CA MET A 180 -16.08 116.15 -70.16
C MET A 180 -15.42 115.43 -68.98
N GLU A 181 -14.98 116.17 -67.97
CA GLU A 181 -14.37 115.63 -66.75
C GLU A 181 -15.38 114.83 -65.92
N LEU A 182 -16.63 115.30 -65.86
CA LEU A 182 -17.73 114.55 -65.27
C LEU A 182 -18.02 113.24 -66.02
N GLN A 183 -18.03 113.27 -67.36
CA GLN A 183 -18.22 112.05 -68.16
C GLN A 183 -17.10 111.04 -67.93
N LEU A 184 -15.84 111.48 -67.87
CA LEU A 184 -14.70 110.62 -67.58
C LEU A 184 -14.81 110.01 -66.17
N GLN A 185 -15.15 110.80 -65.15
CA GLN A 185 -15.32 110.30 -63.78
C GLN A 185 -16.49 109.32 -63.66
N CYS A 186 -17.60 109.56 -64.37
CA CYS A 186 -18.72 108.62 -64.44
C CYS A 186 -18.32 107.29 -65.10
N LEU A 187 -17.53 107.31 -66.17
CA LEU A 187 -17.02 106.10 -66.82
C LEU A 187 -16.05 105.33 -65.92
N THR A 188 -15.10 106.02 -65.28
CA THR A 188 -14.16 105.41 -64.32
C THR A 188 -14.90 104.77 -63.14
N ASN A 189 -15.89 105.45 -62.56
CA ASN A 189 -16.70 104.89 -61.48
C ASN A 189 -17.54 103.68 -61.95
N ARG A 190 -18.02 103.70 -63.21
CA ARG A 190 -18.74 102.57 -63.80
C ARG A 190 -17.83 101.35 -63.95
N GLU A 191 -16.58 101.56 -64.37
CA GLU A 191 -15.55 100.52 -64.51
C GLU A 191 -15.18 99.92 -63.15
N GLN A 192 -14.87 100.76 -62.16
CA GLN A 192 -14.60 100.31 -60.78
C GLN A 192 -15.78 99.53 -60.17
N LEU A 193 -17.02 99.94 -60.46
CA LEU A 193 -18.21 99.24 -60.00
C LEU A 193 -18.40 97.89 -60.70
N ILE A 194 -18.00 97.78 -61.98
CA ILE A 194 -17.97 96.51 -62.71
C ILE A 194 -16.91 95.58 -62.09
N GLU A 195 -15.70 96.07 -61.85
CA GLU A 195 -14.62 95.30 -61.21
C GLU A 195 -15.01 94.81 -59.81
N ALA A 196 -15.57 95.70 -58.97
CA ALA A 196 -16.04 95.35 -57.64
C ALA A 196 -17.16 94.31 -57.67
N ARG A 197 -18.11 94.42 -58.61
CA ARG A 197 -19.15 93.40 -58.81
C ARG A 197 -18.58 92.07 -59.27
N ALA A 198 -17.64 92.08 -60.21
CA ALA A 198 -17.00 90.87 -60.70
C ALA A 198 -16.21 90.16 -59.58
N ALA A 199 -15.49 90.92 -58.76
CA ALA A 199 -14.78 90.40 -57.58
C ALA A 199 -15.76 89.81 -56.55
N LEU A 200 -16.88 90.50 -56.30
CA LEU A 200 -17.91 90.01 -55.37
C LEU A 200 -18.54 88.71 -55.87
N GLU A 201 -18.93 88.63 -57.14
CA GLU A 201 -19.45 87.39 -57.76
C GLU A 201 -18.42 86.25 -57.70
N TYR A 202 -17.13 86.53 -57.93
CA TYR A 202 -16.08 85.53 -57.81
C TYR A 202 -15.98 84.97 -56.39
N THR A 203 -15.93 85.85 -55.38
CA THR A 203 -15.86 85.42 -53.97
C THR A 203 -17.12 84.71 -53.51
N GLU A 204 -18.30 85.12 -53.98
CA GLU A 204 -19.57 84.43 -53.68
C GLU A 204 -19.59 83.02 -54.28
N ARG A 205 -19.10 82.84 -55.51
CA ARG A 205 -18.91 81.51 -56.11
C ARG A 205 -17.91 80.68 -55.32
N GLU A 206 -16.76 81.23 -54.97
CA GLU A 206 -15.74 80.53 -54.17
C GLU A 206 -16.30 80.05 -52.82
N LYS A 207 -17.09 80.89 -52.13
CA LYS A 207 -17.75 80.51 -50.88
C LYS A 207 -18.87 79.50 -51.08
N SER A 208 -19.63 79.59 -52.17
CA SER A 208 -20.63 78.60 -52.53
C SER A 208 -20.00 77.22 -52.79
N ASP A 209 -18.86 77.18 -53.48
CA ASP A 209 -18.10 75.96 -53.73
C ASP A 209 -17.52 75.39 -52.42
N GLU A 210 -16.97 76.25 -51.54
CA GLU A 210 -16.49 75.86 -50.20
C GLU A 210 -17.62 75.25 -49.34
N ILE A 211 -18.81 75.86 -49.33
CA ILE A 211 -19.99 75.34 -48.63
C ILE A 211 -20.39 73.98 -49.19
N THR A 212 -20.35 73.81 -50.51
CA THR A 212 -20.71 72.54 -51.16
C THR A 212 -19.72 71.44 -50.80
N MET A 213 -18.42 71.75 -50.80
CA MET A 213 -17.38 70.82 -50.36
C MET A 213 -17.53 70.43 -48.89
N LEU A 214 -17.78 71.39 -48.00
CA LEU A 214 -17.99 71.14 -46.57
C LEU A 214 -19.25 70.29 -46.31
N ARG A 215 -20.33 70.50 -47.08
CA ARG A 215 -21.54 69.66 -47.00
C ARG A 215 -21.26 68.22 -47.44
N ALA A 216 -20.48 68.04 -48.51
CA ALA A 216 -20.09 66.70 -48.96
C ALA A 216 -19.23 65.97 -47.91
N GLN A 217 -18.25 66.66 -47.32
CA GLN A 217 -17.42 66.11 -46.24
C GLN A 217 -18.26 65.75 -45.02
N LEU A 218 -19.20 66.60 -44.61
CA LEU A 218 -20.09 66.31 -43.49
C LEU A 218 -20.96 65.09 -43.77
N MET A 219 -21.48 64.96 -45.00
CA MET A 219 -22.27 63.80 -45.40
C MET A 219 -21.43 62.51 -45.34
N GLU A 220 -20.22 62.53 -45.88
CA GLU A 220 -19.30 61.38 -45.82
C GLU A 220 -19.01 60.98 -44.36
N GLU A 221 -18.65 61.92 -43.50
CA GLU A 221 -18.42 61.67 -42.07
C GLU A 221 -19.67 61.12 -41.35
N THR A 222 -20.87 61.64 -41.68
CA THR A 222 -22.10 61.08 -41.09
C THR A 222 -22.35 59.64 -41.52
N THR A 223 -22.15 59.31 -42.80
CA THR A 223 -22.31 57.93 -43.29
C THR A 223 -21.26 57.00 -42.69
N ALA A 224 -20.01 57.45 -42.53
CA ALA A 224 -18.95 56.69 -41.89
C ALA A 224 -19.25 56.44 -40.40
N ARG A 225 -19.78 57.45 -39.69
CA ARG A 225 -20.21 57.32 -38.30
C ARG A 225 -21.35 56.31 -38.15
N GLU A 226 -22.38 56.39 -39.00
CA GLU A 226 -23.49 55.44 -38.97
C GLU A 226 -23.07 54.01 -39.28
N ALA A 227 -22.10 53.82 -40.18
CA ALA A 227 -21.52 52.50 -40.45
C ALA A 227 -20.79 51.94 -39.22
N MET A 228 -19.97 52.76 -38.54
CA MET A 228 -19.30 52.37 -37.31
C MET A 228 -20.29 52.07 -36.17
N GLU A 229 -21.36 52.85 -36.02
CA GLU A 229 -22.40 52.60 -35.01
C GLU A 229 -23.11 51.27 -35.24
N LYS A 230 -23.40 50.92 -36.49
CA LYS A 230 -23.96 49.60 -36.83
C LYS A 230 -23.00 48.46 -36.52
N GLU A 231 -21.72 48.63 -36.84
CA GLU A 231 -20.70 47.62 -36.56
C GLU A 231 -20.53 47.39 -35.05
N PHE A 232 -20.46 48.46 -34.25
CA PHE A 232 -20.42 48.35 -32.79
C PHE A 232 -21.71 47.75 -32.23
N GLY A 233 -22.87 48.08 -32.81
CA GLY A 233 -24.15 47.46 -32.45
C GLY A 233 -24.15 45.94 -32.67
N ALA A 234 -23.60 45.48 -33.80
CA ALA A 234 -23.44 44.05 -34.09
C ALA A 234 -22.49 43.38 -33.10
N GLN A 235 -21.32 43.98 -32.83
CA GLN A 235 -20.35 43.45 -31.86
C GLN A 235 -20.94 43.35 -30.45
N ILE A 236 -21.74 44.33 -30.02
CA ILE A 236 -22.43 44.28 -28.72
C ILE A 236 -23.43 43.12 -28.68
N SER A 237 -24.21 42.92 -29.74
CA SER A 237 -25.16 41.80 -29.85
C SER A 237 -24.44 40.45 -29.80
N ASP A 238 -23.33 40.30 -30.51
CA ASP A 238 -22.52 39.07 -30.53
C ASP A 238 -21.97 38.78 -29.13
N LEU A 239 -21.39 39.79 -28.47
CA LEU A 239 -20.86 39.67 -27.10
C LEU A 239 -21.96 39.35 -26.08
N GLN A 240 -23.16 39.93 -26.23
CA GLN A 240 -24.31 39.60 -25.39
C GLN A 240 -24.71 38.12 -25.55
N THR A 241 -24.73 37.64 -26.79
CA THR A 241 -25.07 36.25 -27.10
C THR A 241 -24.02 35.28 -26.52
N GLU A 242 -22.73 35.60 -26.68
CA GLU A 242 -21.65 34.82 -26.07
C GLU A 242 -21.73 34.80 -24.55
N LEU A 243 -22.04 35.95 -23.93
CA LEU A 243 -22.20 36.05 -22.48
C LEU A 243 -23.35 35.15 -21.98
N THR A 244 -24.49 35.14 -22.68
CA THR A 244 -25.62 34.25 -22.34
C THR A 244 -25.22 32.79 -22.42
N ILE A 245 -24.56 32.35 -23.49
CA ILE A 245 -24.08 30.98 -23.64
C ILE A 245 -23.10 30.62 -22.50
N ARG A 246 -22.20 31.54 -22.15
CA ARG A 246 -21.26 31.34 -21.04
C ARG A 246 -21.99 31.24 -19.70
N MET A 247 -22.99 32.08 -19.44
CA MET A 247 -23.80 32.00 -18.22
C MET A 247 -24.52 30.66 -18.10
N ASP A 248 -25.14 30.17 -19.17
CA ASP A 248 -25.81 28.85 -19.18
C ASP A 248 -24.80 27.72 -18.94
N SER A 249 -23.60 27.81 -19.53
CA SER A 249 -22.52 26.84 -19.30
C SER A 249 -22.03 26.84 -17.84
N VAL A 250 -22.00 28.01 -17.18
CA VAL A 250 -21.61 28.12 -15.77
C VAL A 250 -22.71 27.56 -14.88
N GLN A 251 -23.97 27.85 -15.15
CA GLN A 251 -25.10 27.30 -14.39
C GLN A 251 -25.16 25.77 -14.48
N THR A 252 -24.97 25.22 -15.67
CA THR A 252 -24.92 23.75 -15.86
C THR A 252 -23.73 23.13 -15.13
N ALA A 253 -22.55 23.74 -15.18
CA ALA A 253 -21.38 23.28 -14.43
C ALA A 253 -21.58 23.34 -12.90
N GLU A 254 -22.24 24.38 -12.38
CA GLU A 254 -22.59 24.48 -10.96
C GLU A 254 -23.58 23.38 -10.53
N GLN A 255 -24.56 23.08 -11.38
CA GLN A 255 -25.53 22.01 -11.12
C GLN A 255 -24.84 20.64 -11.11
N GLN A 256 -23.93 20.38 -12.05
CA GLN A 256 -23.09 19.18 -12.06
C GLN A 256 -22.22 19.09 -10.81
N LYS A 257 -21.61 20.20 -10.38
CA LYS A 257 -20.80 20.24 -9.15
C LYS A 257 -21.62 19.89 -7.91
N ARG A 258 -22.87 20.36 -7.81
CA ARG A 258 -23.79 19.97 -6.72
C ARG A 258 -24.11 18.49 -6.76
N GLN A 259 -24.43 17.94 -7.93
CA GLN A 259 -24.69 16.50 -8.10
C GLN A 259 -23.47 15.65 -7.71
N ILE A 260 -22.25 16.08 -8.06
CA ILE A 260 -21.02 15.41 -7.64
C ILE A 260 -20.89 15.44 -6.12
N GLY A 261 -21.17 16.59 -5.49
CA GLY A 261 -21.15 16.71 -4.02
C GLY A 261 -22.15 15.77 -3.34
N ASP A 262 -23.38 15.66 -3.86
CA ASP A 262 -24.40 14.77 -3.33
C ASP A 262 -24.01 13.29 -3.48
N LEU A 263 -23.44 12.91 -4.65
CA LEU A 263 -22.92 11.56 -4.88
C LEU A 263 -21.73 11.24 -3.96
N GLN A 264 -20.82 12.19 -3.73
CA GLN A 264 -19.71 12.03 -2.80
C GLN A 264 -20.19 11.81 -1.36
N ALA A 265 -21.21 12.55 -0.91
CA ALA A 265 -21.82 12.35 0.40
C ALA A 265 -22.45 10.96 0.51
N SER A 266 -23.16 10.51 -0.54
CA SER A 266 -23.76 9.17 -0.56
C SER A 266 -22.71 8.05 -0.57
N ILE A 267 -21.60 8.22 -1.30
CA ILE A 267 -20.46 7.28 -1.28
C ILE A 267 -19.90 7.19 0.14
N SER A 268 -19.64 8.33 0.80
CA SER A 268 -19.11 8.34 2.17
C SER A 268 -20.06 7.64 3.16
N GLU A 269 -21.37 7.80 3.00
CA GLU A 269 -22.36 7.11 3.83
C GLU A 269 -22.36 5.59 3.58
N LEU A 270 -22.32 5.17 2.31
CA LEU A 270 -22.24 3.75 1.94
C LEU A 270 -20.94 3.10 2.41
N GLU A 271 -19.81 3.79 2.33
CA GLU A 271 -18.53 3.32 2.85
C GLU A 271 -18.59 3.10 4.37
N ALA A 272 -19.22 4.02 5.12
CA ALA A 272 -19.43 3.87 6.55
C ALA A 272 -20.33 2.66 6.88
N GLN A 273 -21.41 2.46 6.12
CA GLN A 273 -22.29 1.29 6.27
C GLN A 273 -21.54 -0.02 5.99
N VAL A 274 -20.71 -0.06 4.95
CA VAL A 274 -19.89 -1.24 4.63
C VAL A 274 -18.91 -1.55 5.76
N GLN A 275 -18.22 -0.54 6.30
CA GLN A 275 -17.31 -0.74 7.44
C GLN A 275 -18.05 -1.25 8.68
N GLN A 276 -19.24 -0.72 8.96
CA GLN A 276 -20.07 -1.20 10.05
C GLN A 276 -20.43 -2.68 9.85
N VAL A 277 -20.97 -3.05 8.69
CA VAL A 277 -21.36 -4.45 8.39
C VAL A 277 -20.16 -5.40 8.46
N LEU A 278 -18.99 -4.97 8.00
CA LEU A 278 -17.75 -5.77 8.11
C LEU A 278 -17.37 -5.99 9.58
N SER A 279 -17.48 -4.96 10.43
CA SER A 279 -17.19 -5.07 11.85
C SER A 279 -18.15 -6.03 12.56
N GLU A 280 -19.45 -5.96 12.25
CA GLU A 280 -20.48 -6.84 12.78
C GLU A 280 -20.25 -8.28 12.31
N ARG A 281 -19.92 -8.48 11.03
CA ARG A 281 -19.60 -9.81 10.48
C ARG A 281 -18.41 -10.43 11.20
N ASN A 282 -17.34 -9.67 11.43
CA ASN A 282 -16.15 -10.16 12.12
C ASN A 282 -16.47 -10.56 13.57
N ALA A 283 -17.29 -9.78 14.28
CA ALA A 283 -17.73 -10.11 15.63
C ALA A 283 -18.54 -11.42 15.66
N VAL A 284 -19.50 -11.56 14.73
CA VAL A 284 -20.30 -12.79 14.60
C VAL A 284 -19.41 -14.00 14.25
N GLU A 285 -18.47 -13.84 13.32
CA GLU A 285 -17.54 -14.90 12.92
C GLU A 285 -16.65 -15.35 14.09
N GLN A 286 -16.15 -14.41 14.91
CA GLN A 286 -15.38 -14.73 16.10
C GLN A 286 -16.22 -15.46 17.16
N THR A 287 -17.47 -15.04 17.37
CA THR A 287 -18.38 -15.78 18.29
C THR A 287 -18.68 -17.19 17.78
N ALA A 288 -18.89 -17.37 16.48
CA ALA A 288 -19.10 -18.68 15.87
C ALA A 288 -17.88 -19.60 16.03
N GLN A 289 -16.66 -19.06 15.85
CA GLN A 289 -15.42 -19.80 16.10
C GLN A 289 -15.29 -20.23 17.57
N ASN A 290 -15.60 -19.34 18.51
CA ASN A 290 -15.58 -19.66 19.94
C ASN A 290 -16.57 -20.77 20.29
N TYR A 291 -17.80 -20.72 19.76
CA TYR A 291 -18.78 -21.79 19.95
C TYR A 291 -18.31 -23.11 19.33
N LYS A 292 -17.71 -23.08 18.14
CA LYS A 292 -17.15 -24.28 17.49
C LYS A 292 -16.04 -24.92 18.33
N ALA A 293 -15.13 -24.11 18.87
CA ALA A 293 -14.07 -24.59 19.76
C ALA A 293 -14.66 -25.21 21.04
N ARG A 294 -15.68 -24.57 21.64
CA ARG A 294 -16.36 -25.09 22.83
C ARG A 294 -17.07 -26.41 22.55
N CYS A 295 -17.77 -26.54 21.42
CA CYS A 295 -18.38 -27.80 21.02
C CYS A 295 -17.35 -28.91 20.85
N SER A 296 -16.19 -28.61 20.26
CA SER A 296 -15.09 -29.58 20.12
C SER A 296 -14.55 -30.05 21.48
N SER A 297 -14.37 -29.13 22.43
CA SER A 297 -13.92 -29.46 23.79
C SER A 297 -14.92 -30.35 24.52
N LEU A 298 -16.21 -29.98 24.47
CA LEU A 298 -17.28 -30.76 25.11
C LEU A 298 -17.42 -32.15 24.48
N GLN A 299 -17.24 -32.28 23.16
CA GLN A 299 -17.24 -33.58 22.49
C GLN A 299 -16.08 -34.46 23.00
N GLN A 300 -14.87 -33.89 23.14
CA GLN A 300 -13.73 -34.63 23.68
C GLN A 300 -13.94 -35.06 25.14
N GLU A 301 -14.53 -34.18 25.97
CA GLU A 301 -14.89 -34.52 27.34
C GLU A 301 -15.92 -35.65 27.38
N LEU A 302 -16.93 -35.61 26.50
CA LEU A 302 -17.95 -36.66 26.39
C LEU A 302 -17.34 -38.00 25.97
N ASP A 303 -16.48 -38.01 24.94
CA ASP A 303 -15.81 -39.22 24.45
C ASP A 303 -14.92 -39.83 25.55
N THR A 304 -14.24 -38.98 26.33
CA THR A 304 -13.43 -39.41 27.47
C THR A 304 -14.31 -40.02 28.57
N CYS A 305 -15.43 -39.37 28.91
CA CYS A 305 -16.39 -39.88 29.88
C CYS A 305 -16.99 -41.23 29.44
N GLU A 306 -17.36 -41.35 28.17
CA GLU A 306 -17.88 -42.59 27.59
C GLU A 306 -16.84 -43.72 27.68
N GLN A 307 -15.58 -43.42 27.37
CA GLN A 307 -14.49 -44.40 27.47
C GLN A 307 -14.28 -44.86 28.92
N VAL A 308 -14.24 -43.93 29.88
CA VAL A 308 -14.14 -44.25 31.31
C VAL A 308 -15.32 -45.12 31.75
N GLN A 309 -16.54 -44.82 31.29
CA GLN A 309 -17.72 -45.62 31.61
C GLN A 309 -17.62 -47.04 31.03
N LYS A 310 -17.16 -47.20 29.77
CA LYS A 310 -16.91 -48.52 29.16
C LYS A 310 -15.91 -49.33 29.97
N ASP A 311 -14.83 -48.70 30.44
CA ASP A 311 -13.80 -49.38 31.23
C ASP A 311 -14.33 -49.77 32.62
N PHE A 312 -15.15 -48.92 33.25
CA PHE A 312 -15.84 -49.28 34.50
C PHE A 312 -16.76 -50.49 34.34
N VAL A 313 -17.52 -50.57 33.23
CA VAL A 313 -18.35 -51.74 32.93
C VAL A 313 -17.50 -53.00 32.74
N LYS A 314 -16.39 -52.92 31.99
CA LYS A 314 -15.48 -54.06 31.81
C LYS A 314 -14.85 -54.53 33.13
N LEU A 315 -14.38 -53.58 33.95
CA LEU A 315 -13.80 -53.86 35.27
C LEU A 315 -14.83 -54.51 36.20
N SER A 316 -16.06 -53.99 36.26
CA SER A 316 -17.13 -54.54 37.10
C SER A 316 -17.54 -55.95 36.65
N GLN A 317 -17.65 -56.21 35.34
CA GLN A 317 -17.89 -57.55 34.81
C GLN A 317 -16.74 -58.52 35.13
N SER A 318 -15.49 -58.08 34.96
CA SER A 318 -14.30 -58.88 35.31
C SER A 318 -14.30 -59.23 36.80
N LEU A 319 -14.63 -58.28 37.67
CA LEU A 319 -14.74 -58.51 39.11
C LEU A 319 -15.86 -59.51 39.43
N GLN A 320 -17.04 -59.38 38.80
CA GLN A 320 -18.14 -60.34 38.98
C GLN A 320 -17.73 -61.75 38.57
N ILE A 321 -17.04 -61.91 37.43
CA ILE A 321 -16.51 -63.20 36.98
C ILE A 321 -15.52 -63.75 38.01
N GLN A 322 -14.61 -62.91 38.54
CA GLN A 322 -13.67 -63.33 39.57
C GLN A 322 -14.37 -63.76 40.86
N LEU A 323 -15.39 -63.02 41.31
CA LEU A 323 -16.18 -63.37 42.48
C LEU A 323 -16.95 -64.68 42.27
N GLU A 324 -17.54 -64.90 41.09
CA GLU A 324 -18.23 -66.15 40.78
C GLU A 324 -17.26 -67.35 40.70
N LYS A 325 -16.05 -67.14 40.15
CA LYS A 325 -14.98 -68.15 40.18
C LYS A 325 -14.61 -68.52 41.62
N ILE A 326 -14.49 -67.55 42.52
CA ILE A 326 -14.24 -67.80 43.94
C ILE A 326 -15.40 -68.61 44.53
N ARG A 327 -16.65 -68.21 44.27
CA ARG A 327 -17.85 -68.89 44.77
C ARG A 327 -17.94 -70.35 44.31
N GLN A 328 -17.63 -70.63 43.04
CA GLN A 328 -17.56 -71.98 42.50
C GLN A 328 -16.42 -72.79 43.15
N SER A 329 -15.25 -72.18 43.37
CA SER A 329 -14.13 -72.83 44.06
C SER A 329 -14.40 -73.15 45.54
N GLU A 330 -15.41 -72.55 46.14
CA GLU A 330 -15.87 -72.84 47.51
C GLU A 330 -16.89 -73.98 47.59
N GLN A 331 -17.44 -74.43 46.46
CA GLN A 331 -18.31 -75.63 46.42
C GLN A 331 -17.51 -76.94 46.41
N GLU A 332 -16.21 -76.88 46.10
CA GLU A 332 -15.31 -78.03 46.20
C GLU A 332 -14.69 -78.11 47.60
N VAL A 333 -14.66 -79.31 48.19
CA VAL A 333 -13.93 -79.55 49.44
C VAL A 333 -12.44 -79.31 49.17
N ARG A 334 -11.90 -78.21 49.70
CA ARG A 334 -10.51 -77.80 49.48
C ARG A 334 -9.48 -78.83 49.96
N TRP A 335 -9.88 -79.70 50.90
CA TRP A 335 -9.02 -80.74 51.45
C TRP A 335 -8.89 -81.92 50.49
N GLN A 336 -7.68 -82.19 50.02
CA GLN A 336 -7.39 -83.36 49.21
C GLN A 336 -7.10 -84.58 50.10
N PHE A 337 -7.68 -85.72 49.74
CA PHE A 337 -7.39 -86.98 50.42
C PHE A 337 -6.06 -87.56 49.92
N ASP A 338 -5.34 -88.23 50.82
CA ASP A 338 -4.01 -88.77 50.51
C ASP A 338 -4.04 -89.84 49.41
N GLU A 339 -5.19 -90.48 49.19
CA GLU A 339 -5.40 -91.51 48.18
C GLU A 339 -5.41 -90.95 46.74
N ASP A 340 -5.78 -89.69 46.56
CA ASP A 340 -6.06 -89.11 45.24
C ASP A 340 -4.84 -88.40 44.60
N VAL A 341 -3.74 -88.23 45.35
CA VAL A 341 -2.62 -87.37 44.94
C VAL A 341 -1.29 -88.10 44.96
N ASP A 342 -0.83 -88.60 43.82
CA ASP A 342 0.45 -89.32 43.71
C ASP A 342 1.67 -88.43 43.43
N GLN A 343 1.45 -87.15 43.08
CA GLN A 343 2.50 -86.20 42.71
C GLN A 343 2.31 -84.85 43.43
N CYS A 344 3.41 -84.17 43.74
CA CYS A 344 3.38 -82.85 44.35
C CYS A 344 2.75 -81.82 43.40
N GLN A 345 1.82 -81.02 43.88
CA GLN A 345 1.08 -80.08 43.04
C GLN A 345 1.91 -78.91 42.46
N GLU A 346 3.10 -78.64 43.00
CA GLU A 346 3.98 -77.56 42.54
C GLU A 346 5.09 -78.07 41.63
N CYS A 347 5.88 -79.04 42.09
CA CYS A 347 7.04 -79.54 41.36
C CYS A 347 6.82 -80.90 40.67
N SER A 348 5.61 -81.46 40.74
CA SER A 348 5.24 -82.77 40.17
C SER A 348 6.08 -83.97 40.64
N SER A 349 6.88 -83.82 41.70
CA SER A 349 7.67 -84.92 42.27
C SER A 349 6.76 -85.99 42.90
N GLN A 350 7.14 -87.27 42.77
CA GLN A 350 6.35 -88.37 43.33
C GLN A 350 6.28 -88.30 44.86
N LEU A 351 5.07 -88.43 45.39
CA LEU A 351 4.83 -88.42 46.83
C LEU A 351 4.90 -89.85 47.39
N PRO A 352 5.44 -90.03 48.61
CA PRO A 352 5.57 -91.35 49.21
C PRO A 352 4.19 -91.99 49.47
N LYS A 353 4.02 -93.24 49.01
CA LYS A 353 2.80 -94.04 49.24
C LYS A 353 2.80 -94.65 50.65
N GLY A 354 1.70 -94.55 51.37
CA GLY A 354 1.52 -95.14 52.71
C GLY A 354 2.03 -94.32 53.90
N LYS A 355 2.50 -93.08 53.69
CA LYS A 355 2.76 -92.10 54.76
C LYS A 355 1.79 -90.92 54.63
N PRO A 356 1.39 -90.27 55.74
CA PRO A 356 0.55 -89.08 55.67
C PRO A 356 1.26 -88.00 54.85
N LYS A 357 0.58 -87.52 53.81
CA LYS A 357 1.14 -86.51 52.89
C LYS A 357 0.91 -85.11 53.48
N PRO A 358 1.86 -84.16 53.33
CA PRO A 358 1.71 -82.87 53.97
C PRO A 358 0.82 -81.93 53.14
N HIS A 359 -0.19 -81.37 53.78
CA HIS A 359 -1.12 -80.41 53.18
C HIS A 359 -0.70 -78.96 53.44
N CYS A 360 -0.98 -78.09 52.48
CA CYS A 360 -0.98 -76.65 52.70
C CYS A 360 -2.13 -76.28 53.64
N ARG A 361 -1.82 -75.62 54.76
CA ARG A 361 -2.82 -75.23 55.77
C ARG A 361 -3.74 -74.09 55.32
N HIS A 362 -3.51 -73.50 54.16
CA HIS A 362 -4.38 -72.48 53.57
C HIS A 362 -5.31 -73.03 52.47
N CYS A 363 -4.76 -73.75 51.48
CA CYS A 363 -5.53 -74.23 50.33
C CYS A 363 -5.93 -75.72 50.40
N GLY A 364 -5.45 -76.49 51.39
CA GLY A 364 -5.82 -77.89 51.59
C GLY A 364 -5.25 -78.89 50.59
N ARG A 365 -4.43 -78.44 49.63
CA ARG A 365 -3.76 -79.30 48.65
C ARG A 365 -2.48 -79.94 49.18
N ILE A 366 -2.08 -81.07 48.60
CA ILE A 366 -0.92 -81.85 49.02
C ILE A 366 0.35 -81.44 48.24
N PHE A 367 1.47 -81.31 48.95
CA PHE A 367 2.77 -80.94 48.37
C PHE A 367 3.89 -81.83 48.91
N CYS A 368 5.11 -81.75 48.35
CA CYS A 368 6.29 -82.36 48.95
C CYS A 368 6.85 -81.46 50.06
N GLY A 369 7.70 -82.01 50.93
CA GLY A 369 8.27 -81.25 52.06
C GLY A 369 9.04 -79.99 51.65
N LYS A 370 9.72 -80.02 50.49
CA LYS A 370 10.44 -78.85 49.94
C LYS A 370 9.48 -77.73 49.53
N CYS A 371 8.32 -78.08 48.99
CA CYS A 371 7.30 -77.12 48.56
C CYS A 371 6.41 -76.63 49.72
N LEU A 372 6.61 -77.10 50.96
CA LEU A 372 5.89 -76.67 52.17
C LEU A 372 6.81 -76.08 53.24
N GLU A 373 8.00 -75.62 52.84
CA GLU A 373 8.99 -75.07 53.76
C GLU A 373 8.58 -73.69 54.33
N GLN A 374 7.75 -72.95 53.59
CA GLN A 374 7.32 -71.61 53.96
C GLN A 374 6.13 -71.66 54.95
N SER A 375 6.14 -70.74 55.91
CA SER A 375 5.09 -70.65 56.94
C SER A 375 4.59 -69.22 57.12
N VAL A 376 3.31 -69.07 57.44
CA VAL A 376 2.65 -67.79 57.71
C VAL A 376 1.93 -67.82 59.06
N HIS A 377 1.75 -66.66 59.68
CA HIS A 377 0.98 -66.55 60.92
C HIS A 377 -0.52 -66.63 60.61
N ALA A 378 -1.20 -67.63 61.17
CA ALA A 378 -2.62 -67.90 60.95
C ALA A 378 -3.45 -67.83 62.24
N GLY A 379 -4.68 -67.33 62.10
CA GLY A 379 -5.69 -67.25 63.16
C GLY A 379 -5.45 -66.15 64.21
N PRO A 380 -6.40 -65.95 65.15
CA PRO A 380 -6.33 -64.90 66.18
C PRO A 380 -5.12 -65.02 67.12
N THR A 381 -4.55 -66.23 67.23
CA THR A 381 -3.42 -66.56 68.11
C THR A 381 -2.07 -66.56 67.39
N ARG A 382 -2.01 -66.11 66.13
CA ARG A 382 -0.78 -66.01 65.31
C ARG A 382 0.06 -67.29 65.30
N ARG A 383 -0.56 -68.46 65.10
CA ARG A 383 0.19 -69.72 65.01
C ARG A 383 0.87 -69.83 63.66
N LEU A 384 2.10 -70.36 63.61
CA LEU A 384 2.78 -70.64 62.34
C LEU A 384 2.10 -71.81 61.62
N ALA A 385 1.70 -71.56 60.38
CA ALA A 385 1.04 -72.53 59.51
C ALA A 385 1.83 -72.68 58.20
N SER A 386 2.24 -73.91 57.89
CA SER A 386 2.94 -74.26 56.65
C SER A 386 2.02 -74.09 55.44
N VAL A 387 2.50 -73.35 54.43
CA VAL A 387 1.75 -73.01 53.22
C VAL A 387 2.62 -73.20 51.98
N CYS A 388 2.00 -73.49 50.84
CA CYS A 388 2.72 -73.59 49.57
C CYS A 388 3.18 -72.19 49.07
N PRO A 389 4.10 -72.11 48.09
CA PRO A 389 4.68 -70.83 47.65
C PRO A 389 3.63 -69.83 47.18
N VAL A 390 2.63 -70.27 46.41
CA VAL A 390 1.51 -69.44 45.95
C VAL A 390 0.74 -68.84 47.13
N CYS A 391 0.37 -69.68 48.10
CA CYS A 391 -0.37 -69.24 49.28
C CYS A 391 0.47 -68.37 50.22
N HIS A 392 1.79 -68.60 50.28
CA HIS A 392 2.69 -67.73 51.02
C HIS A 392 2.66 -66.31 50.46
N THR A 393 2.73 -66.16 49.13
CA THR A 393 2.67 -64.86 48.48
C THR A 393 1.31 -64.17 48.63
N LEU A 394 0.21 -64.93 48.58
CA LEU A 394 -1.14 -64.38 48.76
C LEU A 394 -1.41 -63.91 50.20
N LEU A 395 -0.87 -64.60 51.20
CA LEU A 395 -1.14 -64.32 52.61
C LEU A 395 -0.13 -63.37 53.26
N ASN A 396 1.04 -63.19 52.66
CA ASN A 396 2.07 -62.27 53.15
C ASN A 396 2.05 -60.94 52.39
N ARG A 397 1.54 -59.88 53.02
CA ARG A 397 1.40 -58.53 52.42
C ARG A 397 2.72 -57.87 52.02
N GLU A 398 3.85 -58.32 52.55
CA GLU A 398 5.18 -57.78 52.28
C GLU A 398 5.94 -58.57 51.20
N SER A 399 5.36 -59.67 50.70
CA SER A 399 5.97 -60.47 49.64
C SER A 399 5.62 -59.91 48.26
N ALA A 400 6.61 -59.83 47.36
CA ALA A 400 6.40 -59.39 45.99
C ALA A 400 5.35 -60.29 45.30
N PRO A 401 4.41 -59.72 44.52
CA PRO A 401 3.30 -60.48 43.94
C PRO A 401 3.82 -61.68 43.14
N PHE A 402 3.12 -62.81 43.20
CA PHE A 402 3.61 -64.10 42.66
C PHE A 402 4.00 -64.02 41.17
N PHE A 403 3.38 -63.09 40.44
CA PHE A 403 3.64 -62.79 39.02
C PHE A 403 4.80 -61.83 38.74
N SER A 404 5.61 -61.47 39.73
CA SER A 404 6.80 -60.60 39.57
C SER A 404 8.12 -61.37 39.47
N LYS A 405 8.05 -62.70 39.46
CA LYS A 405 9.19 -63.59 39.24
C LYS A 405 8.92 -64.46 38.02
N ASP A 406 8.87 -63.82 36.86
CA ASP A 406 9.34 -64.29 35.55
C ASP A 406 9.40 -63.10 34.59
#